data_AF-A0A7X9YAY1-F1
#
_entry.id   AF-A0A7X9YAY1-F1
#
_cell.length_a   1.000
_cell.length_b   1.000
_cell.length_c   1.000
_cell.angle_alpha   90.00
_cell.angle_beta   90.00
_cell.angle_gamma   90.00
#
_symmetry.space_group_name_H-M   'P 1'
#
loop_
_entity.id
_entity.type
_entity.pdbx_description
1 polymer ?
#
loop_
_entity_poly.entity_id
_entity_poly.type
_entity_poly.pdbx_seq_one_letter_code
_entity_poly.pdbx_strand_id
1 'polypeptide(L)'
;MNNQQVDLTFGQPSRGRLNPTNLLPFEQYENNCDIPPEWIDLEDVELIWWIVASRISKKELRNRLTKIADSYQDCGCFAFAVVADGDGRGRYPRGVVNTLQSILKPRKLMWRHPTKDVLRIQMVIWHLCISAALDWCPTEVLPMRLQSLKFEKALD
;
A
#
# COMPACT_ATOMS: atom_id res chain seq x y z
N MET A 1 23.60 11.34 56.54
CA MET A 1 24.48 10.17 56.31
C MET A 1 23.56 9.01 56.00
N ASN A 2 23.48 8.41 54.82
CA ASN A 2 24.43 8.29 53.72
C ASN A 2 23.73 8.38 52.35
N ASN A 3 24.43 9.05 51.43
CA ASN A 3 24.26 8.92 49.99
C ASN A 3 24.44 7.46 49.56
N GLN A 4 23.52 6.94 48.75
CA GLN A 4 23.86 5.91 47.78
C GLN A 4 23.73 6.50 46.37
N GLN A 5 24.91 6.70 45.82
CA GLN A 5 25.26 7.19 44.51
C GLN A 5 24.76 6.18 43.47
N VAL A 6 23.78 6.57 42.66
CA VAL A 6 23.39 5.81 41.48
C VAL A 6 24.41 6.12 40.40
N ASP A 7 25.24 5.13 40.13
CA ASP A 7 26.28 5.15 39.12
C ASP A 7 25.64 5.29 37.73
N LEU A 8 25.78 6.48 37.13
CA LEU A 8 25.34 6.77 35.76
C LEU A 8 26.34 6.14 34.80
N THR A 9 26.09 4.90 34.43
CA THR A 9 26.79 4.26 33.31
C THR A 9 26.39 4.95 32.02
N PHE A 10 27.33 5.73 31.48
CA PHE A 10 27.26 6.37 30.17
C PHE A 10 27.15 5.32 29.05
N GLY A 11 26.23 5.56 28.11
CA GLY A 11 26.50 5.28 26.70
C GLY A 11 26.00 3.96 26.09
N GLN A 12 24.92 3.35 26.57
CA GLN A 12 24.11 2.54 25.65
C GLN A 12 23.04 3.45 25.04
N PRO A 13 22.95 3.59 23.69
CA PRO A 13 21.80 4.23 23.10
C PRO A 13 20.59 3.44 23.57
N SER A 14 19.70 4.12 24.30
CA SER A 14 18.40 3.57 24.66
C SER A 14 17.82 3.04 23.35
N ARG A 15 17.64 1.72 23.22
CA ARG A 15 16.82 1.18 22.13
C ARG A 15 15.51 1.93 22.23
N GLY A 16 15.27 2.86 21.31
CA GLY A 16 14.10 3.72 21.34
C GLY A 16 12.91 2.79 21.50
N ARG A 17 12.19 2.89 22.62
CA ARG A 17 10.91 2.23 22.73
C ARG A 17 10.09 2.82 21.59
N LEU A 18 9.84 2.02 20.55
CA LEU A 18 8.93 2.38 19.46
C LEU A 18 7.65 2.83 20.15
N ASN A 19 7.31 4.11 20.04
CA ASN A 19 6.06 4.61 20.57
C ASN A 19 4.96 3.95 19.72
N PRO A 20 4.14 3.04 20.26
CA PRO A 20 3.15 2.31 19.47
C PRO A 20 2.13 3.25 18.82
N THR A 21 2.04 4.49 19.31
CA THR A 21 1.20 5.56 18.76
C THR A 21 1.70 6.13 17.43
N ASN A 22 2.96 5.88 17.04
CA ASN A 22 3.56 6.40 15.81
C ASN A 22 3.69 5.37 14.68
N LEU A 23 3.35 4.10 14.94
CA LEU A 23 3.39 3.07 13.92
C LEU A 23 2.27 3.28 12.91
N LEU A 24 2.57 3.05 11.63
CA LEU A 24 1.53 3.00 10.63
C LEU A 24 0.58 1.85 10.95
N PRO A 25 -0.72 1.96 10.59
CA PRO A 25 -1.64 0.85 10.73
C PRO A 25 -1.05 -0.44 10.14
N PHE A 26 -1.12 -1.51 10.93
CA PHE A 26 -0.72 -2.88 10.58
C PHE A 26 0.78 -3.15 10.39
N GLU A 27 1.65 -2.18 10.65
CA GLU A 27 3.11 -2.33 10.50
C GLU A 27 3.70 -3.49 11.33
N GLN A 28 3.04 -3.85 12.44
CA GLN A 28 3.43 -4.98 13.29
C GLN A 28 3.05 -6.37 12.75
N TYR A 29 2.27 -6.45 11.67
CA TYR A 29 1.86 -7.72 11.06
C TYR A 29 2.69 -8.01 9.82
N GLU A 30 2.89 -9.29 9.54
CA GLU A 30 3.55 -9.74 8.32
C GLU A 30 2.87 -9.12 7.09
N ASN A 31 3.70 -8.50 6.24
CA ASN A 31 3.29 -7.78 5.03
C ASN A 31 2.15 -6.77 5.25
N ASN A 32 1.97 -6.26 6.47
CA ASN A 32 0.88 -5.35 6.83
C ASN A 32 -0.53 -5.89 6.54
N CYS A 33 -0.68 -7.22 6.44
CA CYS A 33 -1.90 -7.88 5.93
C CYS A 33 -2.27 -7.53 4.48
N ASP A 34 -1.32 -7.02 3.69
CA ASP A 34 -1.40 -6.91 2.24
C ASP A 34 -0.81 -8.17 1.60
N ILE A 35 -1.21 -8.43 0.35
CA ILE A 35 -0.80 -9.58 -0.43
C ILE A 35 -0.47 -9.05 -1.84
N PRO A 36 0.79 -8.65 -2.11
CA PRO A 36 1.19 -8.20 -3.43
C PRO A 36 1.14 -9.37 -4.44
N PRO A 37 1.13 -9.07 -5.76
CA PRO A 37 1.35 -10.10 -6.77
C PRO A 37 2.69 -10.82 -6.57
N GLU A 38 2.78 -12.10 -6.92
CA GLU A 38 3.98 -12.94 -6.68
C GLU A 38 5.27 -12.42 -7.33
N TRP A 39 5.15 -11.61 -8.40
CA TRP A 39 6.27 -11.06 -9.16
C TRP A 39 6.84 -9.75 -8.58
N ILE A 40 6.25 -9.20 -7.52
CA ILE A 40 6.65 -7.91 -6.96
C ILE A 40 6.61 -7.89 -5.43
N ASP A 41 7.60 -7.25 -4.84
CA ASP A 41 7.68 -7.10 -3.38
C ASP A 41 6.75 -5.98 -2.91
N LEU A 42 6.36 -6.03 -1.63
CA LEU A 42 5.44 -5.05 -1.05
C LEU A 42 6.03 -3.63 -1.06
N GLU A 43 7.32 -3.49 -0.81
CA GLU A 43 8.05 -2.22 -0.85
C GLU A 43 8.01 -1.58 -2.25
N ASP A 44 8.11 -2.40 -3.28
CA ASP A 44 8.03 -1.95 -4.68
C ASP A 44 6.60 -1.51 -5.03
N VAL A 45 5.57 -2.22 -4.53
CA VAL A 45 4.16 -1.80 -4.68
C VAL A 45 3.92 -0.45 -4.01
N GLU A 46 4.45 -0.26 -2.80
CA GLU A 46 4.39 1.02 -2.10
C GLU A 46 5.04 2.14 -2.91
N LEU A 47 6.27 1.91 -3.39
CA LEU A 47 7.00 2.86 -4.21
C LEU A 47 6.24 3.26 -5.46
N ILE A 48 5.65 2.30 -6.18
CA ILE A 48 4.83 2.54 -7.37
C ILE A 48 3.69 3.51 -7.04
N TRP A 49 2.94 3.26 -5.96
CA TRP A 49 1.81 4.12 -5.61
C TRP A 49 2.24 5.52 -5.19
N TRP A 50 3.37 5.67 -4.50
CA TRP A 50 3.94 6.98 -4.19
C TRP A 50 4.40 7.74 -5.44
N ILE A 51 5.04 7.06 -6.40
CA ILE A 51 5.41 7.66 -7.70
C ILE A 51 4.14 8.12 -8.44
N VAL A 52 3.13 7.25 -8.55
CA VAL A 52 1.85 7.58 -9.18
C VAL A 52 1.20 8.79 -8.52
N ALA A 53 1.11 8.81 -7.20
CA ALA A 53 0.51 9.92 -6.46
C ALA A 53 1.27 11.25 -6.65
N SER A 54 2.60 11.20 -6.82
CA SER A 54 3.42 12.40 -7.04
C SER A 54 3.28 12.99 -8.45
N ARG A 55 2.86 12.20 -9.45
CA ARG A 55 2.85 12.60 -10.86
C ARG A 55 1.47 12.71 -11.49
N ILE A 56 0.50 11.95 -10.99
CA ILE A 56 -0.82 11.84 -11.59
C ILE A 56 -1.83 12.62 -10.75
N SER A 57 -2.54 13.55 -11.40
CA SER A 57 -3.62 14.28 -10.72
C SER A 57 -4.73 13.33 -10.24
N LYS A 58 -5.41 13.67 -9.15
CA LYS A 58 -6.53 12.87 -8.63
C LYS A 58 -7.62 12.60 -9.67
N LYS A 59 -7.89 13.57 -10.56
CA LYS A 59 -8.87 13.43 -11.66
C LYS A 59 -8.42 12.37 -12.65
N GLU A 60 -7.15 12.43 -13.07
CA GLU A 60 -6.59 11.47 -14.02
C GLU A 60 -6.48 10.07 -13.40
N LEU A 61 -6.03 9.97 -12.14
CA LEU A 61 -5.98 8.71 -11.41
C LEU A 61 -7.35 8.05 -11.35
N ARG A 62 -8.40 8.83 -11.03
CA ARG A 62 -9.78 8.33 -11.02
C ARG A 62 -10.17 7.78 -12.39
N ASN A 63 -9.92 8.53 -13.47
CA ASN A 63 -10.28 8.10 -14.82
C ASN A 63 -9.61 6.78 -15.21
N ARG A 64 -8.32 6.63 -14.91
CA ARG A 64 -7.57 5.41 -15.21
C ARG A 64 -8.05 4.21 -14.40
N LEU A 65 -8.24 4.38 -13.09
CA LEU A 65 -8.74 3.32 -12.21
C LEU A 65 -10.18 2.92 -12.55
N THR A 66 -11.04 3.86 -12.95
CA THR A 66 -12.40 3.55 -13.40
C THR A 66 -12.37 2.63 -14.62
N LYS A 67 -11.51 2.88 -15.61
CA LYS A 67 -11.38 2.01 -16.79
C LYS A 67 -11.01 0.57 -16.41
N ILE A 68 -10.09 0.39 -15.47
CA ILE A 68 -9.72 -0.94 -14.96
C ILE A 68 -10.93 -1.60 -14.29
N ALA A 69 -11.62 -0.87 -13.40
CA ALA A 69 -12.79 -1.37 -12.70
C ALA A 69 -13.99 -1.68 -13.63
N ASP A 70 -14.09 -1.00 -14.77
CA ASP A 70 -15.10 -1.26 -15.81
C ASP A 70 -14.76 -2.49 -16.66
N SER A 71 -13.48 -2.72 -16.93
CA SER A 71 -13.03 -3.94 -17.62
C SER A 71 -13.01 -5.18 -16.73
N TYR A 72 -13.13 -5.02 -15.42
CA TYR A 72 -13.05 -6.12 -14.47
C TYR A 72 -14.28 -7.02 -14.55
N GLN A 73 -14.04 -8.31 -14.84
CA GLN A 73 -15.04 -9.36 -14.73
C GLN A 73 -14.78 -10.13 -13.44
N ASP A 74 -15.82 -10.27 -12.62
CA ASP A 74 -15.73 -11.04 -11.37
C ASP A 74 -15.41 -12.50 -11.71
N CYS A 75 -14.27 -12.97 -11.20
CA CYS A 75 -13.78 -14.33 -11.38
C CYS A 75 -14.14 -15.24 -10.19
N GLY A 76 -14.98 -14.80 -9.26
CA GLY A 76 -15.33 -15.54 -8.07
C GLY A 76 -14.20 -15.59 -7.03
N CYS A 77 -13.25 -14.66 -7.07
CA CYS A 77 -12.19 -14.58 -6.08
C CYS A 77 -12.67 -13.84 -4.83
N PHE A 78 -12.61 -14.54 -3.70
CA PHE A 78 -13.05 -14.05 -2.38
C PHE A 78 -11.88 -13.69 -1.45
N ALA A 79 -10.66 -13.56 -1.98
CA ALA A 79 -9.50 -13.11 -1.24
C ALA A 79 -9.44 -11.57 -1.20
N PHE A 80 -9.05 -11.02 -0.04
CA PHE A 80 -8.98 -9.59 0.18
C PHE A 80 -7.70 -9.20 0.92
N ALA A 81 -7.03 -8.15 0.43
CA ALA A 81 -5.89 -7.51 1.07
C ALA A 81 -6.35 -6.33 1.95
N VAL A 82 -5.64 -6.06 3.04
CA VAL A 82 -5.83 -4.86 3.87
C VAL A 82 -4.88 -3.77 3.37
N VAL A 83 -5.43 -2.65 2.91
CA VAL A 83 -4.64 -1.57 2.30
C VAL A 83 -4.56 -0.30 3.14
N ALA A 84 -5.49 -0.13 4.09
CA ALA A 84 -5.53 1.03 4.98
C ALA A 84 -6.44 0.75 6.19
N ASP A 85 -6.38 1.62 7.19
CA ASP A 85 -7.42 1.74 8.21
C ASP A 85 -8.70 2.39 7.64
N GLY A 86 -9.75 2.50 8.46
CA GLY A 86 -11.02 3.09 8.06
C GLY A 86 -10.97 4.57 7.66
N ASP A 87 -9.93 5.29 8.05
CA ASP A 87 -9.70 6.70 7.70
C ASP A 87 -8.86 6.86 6.42
N GLY A 88 -8.41 5.75 5.84
CA GLY A 88 -7.53 5.72 4.68
C GLY A 88 -6.06 5.97 5.01
N ARG A 89 -5.64 5.82 6.27
CA ARG A 89 -4.24 5.86 6.70
C ARG A 89 -3.63 4.47 6.57
N GLY A 90 -2.36 4.42 6.22
CA GLY A 90 -1.63 3.18 5.99
C GLY A 90 -0.36 3.46 5.22
N ARG A 91 0.14 2.42 4.54
CA ARG A 91 1.37 2.46 3.74
C ARG A 91 1.22 3.27 2.45
N TYR A 92 0.04 3.25 1.84
CA TYR A 92 -0.21 3.91 0.56
C TYR A 92 -0.66 5.36 0.71
N PRO A 93 -0.44 6.21 -0.31
CA PRO A 93 -0.94 7.58 -0.32
C PRO A 93 -2.46 7.62 -0.09
N ARG A 94 -2.90 8.37 0.93
CA ARG A 94 -4.33 8.51 1.27
C ARG A 94 -5.20 8.95 0.07
N GLY A 95 -4.64 9.79 -0.81
CA GLY A 95 -5.32 10.21 -2.04
C GLY A 95 -5.62 9.06 -3.01
N VAL A 96 -4.73 8.07 -3.10
CA VAL A 96 -4.91 6.84 -3.89
C VAL A 96 -5.98 5.96 -3.25
N VAL A 97 -5.85 5.67 -1.95
CA VAL A 97 -6.80 4.84 -1.20
C VAL A 97 -8.22 5.38 -1.29
N ASN A 98 -8.40 6.69 -1.07
CA ASN A 98 -9.71 7.34 -1.18
C ASN A 98 -10.27 7.29 -2.60
N THR A 99 -9.41 7.35 -3.62
CA THR A 99 -9.84 7.27 -5.02
C THR A 99 -10.31 5.85 -5.34
N LEU A 100 -9.53 4.83 -4.98
CA LEU A 100 -9.93 3.42 -5.08
C LEU A 100 -11.25 3.16 -4.36
N GLN A 101 -11.39 3.63 -3.12
CA GLN A 101 -12.61 3.46 -2.34
C GLN A 101 -13.83 4.06 -3.05
N SER A 102 -13.70 5.24 -3.65
CA SER A 102 -14.81 5.89 -4.37
C SER A 102 -15.27 5.12 -5.61
N ILE A 103 -14.38 4.34 -6.24
CA ILE A 103 -14.64 3.60 -7.48
C ILE A 103 -15.10 2.17 -7.18
N LEU A 104 -14.45 1.51 -6.22
CA LEU A 104 -14.57 0.08 -5.98
C LEU A 104 -15.65 -0.26 -4.95
N LYS A 105 -15.98 0.66 -4.02
CA LYS A 105 -17.04 0.44 -3.02
C LYS A 105 -18.42 0.19 -3.65
N PRO A 106 -18.89 0.98 -4.64
CA PRO A 106 -20.17 0.71 -5.31
C PRO A 106 -20.22 -0.66 -6.01
N ARG A 107 -19.05 -1.21 -6.37
CA ARG A 107 -18.88 -2.51 -7.04
C ARG A 107 -18.68 -3.67 -6.08
N LYS A 108 -18.69 -3.43 -4.76
CA LYS A 108 -18.37 -4.42 -3.71
C LYS A 108 -16.95 -5.00 -3.81
N LEU A 109 -16.05 -4.33 -4.53
CA LEU A 109 -14.65 -4.71 -4.69
C LEU A 109 -13.74 -4.10 -3.62
N MET A 110 -14.28 -3.18 -2.83
CA MET A 110 -13.60 -2.61 -1.67
C MET A 110 -14.61 -2.29 -0.57
N TRP A 111 -14.29 -2.62 0.68
CA TRP A 111 -15.23 -2.42 1.79
C TRP A 111 -14.49 -2.20 3.11
N ARG A 112 -15.17 -1.57 4.07
CA ARG A 112 -14.67 -1.36 5.43
C ARG A 112 -15.08 -2.55 6.29
N HIS A 113 -14.13 -3.20 6.95
CA HIS A 113 -14.41 -4.32 7.84
C HIS A 113 -15.28 -3.88 9.03
N PRO A 114 -16.38 -4.58 9.34
CA PRO A 114 -17.37 -4.11 10.32
C PRO A 114 -16.79 -3.97 11.73
N THR A 115 -15.82 -4.82 12.09
CA THR A 115 -15.28 -4.89 13.45
C THR A 115 -13.82 -4.51 13.60
N LYS A 116 -13.06 -4.42 12.50
CA LYS A 116 -11.60 -4.22 12.55
C LYS A 116 -11.17 -2.83 12.13
N ASP A 117 -12.14 -2.01 11.72
CA ASP A 117 -11.92 -0.68 11.19
C ASP A 117 -10.82 -0.58 10.12
N VAL A 118 -10.86 -1.50 9.15
CA VAL A 118 -9.87 -1.57 8.06
C VAL A 118 -10.54 -1.53 6.71
N LEU A 119 -9.85 -0.98 5.71
CA LEU A 119 -10.25 -1.04 4.31
C LEU A 119 -9.63 -2.26 3.64
N ARG A 120 -10.52 -3.11 3.11
CA ARG A 120 -10.18 -4.31 2.37
C ARG A 120 -10.49 -4.13 0.91
N ILE A 121 -9.55 -4.50 0.05
CA ILE A 121 -9.69 -4.51 -1.40
C ILE A 121 -9.65 -5.96 -1.89
N GLN A 122 -10.48 -6.29 -2.88
CA GLN A 122 -10.47 -7.61 -3.49
C GLN A 122 -9.14 -7.82 -4.23
N MET A 123 -8.55 -9.00 -4.07
CA MET A 123 -7.14 -9.22 -4.42
C MET A 123 -6.85 -9.11 -5.93
N VAL A 124 -7.73 -9.64 -6.77
CA VAL A 124 -7.53 -9.63 -8.23
C VAL A 124 -7.61 -8.21 -8.79
N ILE A 125 -8.60 -7.42 -8.38
CA ILE A 125 -8.65 -6.02 -8.81
C ILE A 125 -7.46 -5.23 -8.25
N TRP A 126 -6.98 -5.56 -7.06
CA TRP A 126 -5.80 -4.92 -6.48
C TRP A 126 -4.55 -5.19 -7.32
N HIS A 127 -4.32 -6.44 -7.68
CA HIS A 127 -3.20 -6.86 -8.55
C HIS A 127 -3.28 -6.22 -9.94
N LEU A 128 -4.47 -6.12 -10.53
CA LEU A 128 -4.68 -5.41 -11.79
C LEU A 128 -4.34 -3.91 -11.66
N CYS A 129 -4.77 -3.27 -10.57
CA CYS A 129 -4.42 -1.88 -10.30
C CYS A 129 -2.91 -1.68 -10.14
N ILE A 130 -2.22 -2.57 -9.42
CA ILE A 130 -0.76 -2.54 -9.23
C ILE A 130 -0.05 -2.68 -10.59
N SER A 131 -0.45 -3.67 -11.38
CA SER A 131 0.14 -3.94 -12.69
C SER A 131 -0.01 -2.73 -13.63
N ALA A 132 -1.18 -2.10 -13.67
CA ALA A 132 -1.40 -0.89 -14.45
C ALA A 132 -0.66 0.33 -13.89
N ALA A 133 -0.56 0.45 -12.57
CA ALA A 133 0.18 1.55 -11.92
C ALA A 133 1.67 1.52 -12.29
N LEU A 134 2.29 0.33 -12.37
CA LEU A 134 3.65 0.18 -12.87
C LEU A 134 3.80 0.71 -14.30
N ASP A 135 2.81 0.45 -15.16
CA ASP A 135 2.81 0.94 -16.55
C ASP A 135 2.74 2.47 -16.61
N TRP A 136 2.10 3.11 -15.64
CA TRP A 136 2.00 4.58 -15.55
C TRP A 136 3.25 5.27 -15.01
N CYS A 137 4.10 4.55 -14.27
CA CYS A 137 5.35 5.10 -13.73
C CYS A 137 6.38 5.34 -14.86
N PRO A 138 6.99 6.53 -14.96
CA PRO A 138 8.05 6.74 -15.94
C PRO A 138 9.28 5.88 -15.61
N THR A 139 9.89 5.28 -16.63
CA THR A 139 10.94 4.25 -16.45
C THR A 139 12.15 4.81 -15.71
N GLU A 140 12.52 6.05 -16.01
CA GLU A 140 13.67 6.76 -15.43
C GLU A 140 13.59 7.00 -13.92
N VAL A 141 12.42 6.83 -13.30
CA VAL A 141 12.28 6.96 -11.83
C VAL A 141 12.02 5.65 -11.11
N LEU A 142 11.96 4.56 -11.86
CA LEU A 142 11.87 3.23 -11.29
C LEU A 142 13.29 2.73 -10.93
N PRO A 143 13.48 2.01 -9.82
CA PRO A 143 14.66 1.20 -9.58
C PRO A 143 14.90 0.20 -10.72
N MET A 144 16.16 -0.17 -10.95
CA MET A 144 16.57 -1.05 -12.06
C MET A 144 15.73 -2.34 -12.13
N ARG A 145 15.43 -2.97 -10.97
CA ARG A 145 14.56 -4.16 -10.91
C ARG A 145 13.18 -3.92 -11.53
N LEU A 146 12.51 -2.83 -11.16
CA LEU A 146 11.19 -2.48 -11.67
C LEU A 146 11.23 -2.03 -13.14
N GLN A 147 12.35 -1.44 -13.58
CA GLN A 147 12.57 -1.19 -15.00
C GLN A 147 12.62 -2.50 -15.78
N SER A 148 13.41 -3.48 -15.33
CA SER A 148 13.50 -4.80 -15.98
C SER A 148 12.14 -5.49 -16.05
N LEU A 149 11.39 -5.54 -14.94
CA LEU A 149 10.04 -6.11 -14.92
C LEU A 149 9.09 -5.43 -15.92
N LYS A 150 9.19 -4.10 -16.05
CA LYS A 150 8.39 -3.33 -16.99
C LYS A 150 8.76 -3.64 -18.46
N PHE A 151 10.04 -3.87 -18.74
CA PHE A 151 10.49 -4.27 -20.08
C PHE A 151 10.11 -5.70 -20.41
N GLU A 152 10.25 -6.64 -19.47
CA GLU A 152 9.84 -8.05 -19.64
C GLU A 152 8.34 -8.13 -19.99
N LYS A 153 7.51 -7.42 -19.23
CA LYS A 153 6.05 -7.36 -19.48
C LYS A 153 5.68 -6.70 -20.81
N ALA A 154 6.55 -5.89 -21.41
CA ALA A 154 6.30 -5.27 -22.71
C ALA A 154 6.67 -6.19 -23.90
N LEU A 155 7.34 -7.32 -23.64
CA LEU A 155 7.70 -8.31 -24.64
C LEU A 155 6.68 -9.46 -24.75
N ASP A 156 5.76 -9.57 -23.79
CA ASP A 156 4.63 -10.52 -23.75
C ASP A 156 3.36 -9.93 -24.39
#